data_AF-A0A4U2Y0H9-F1
#
_entry.id   AF-A0A4U2Y0H9-F1
#
_cell.length_a   1.000
_cell.length_b   1.000
_cell.length_c   1.000
_cell.angle_alpha   90.00
_cell.angle_beta   90.00
_cell.angle_gamma   90.00
#
_symmetry.space_group_name_H-M   'P 1'
#
loop_
_entity.id
_entity.type
_entity.pdbx_description
1 polymer ?
#
loop_
_entity_poly.entity_id
_entity_poly.type
_entity_poly.pdbx_seq_one_letter_code
_entity_poly.pdbx_strand_id
1 'polypeptide(L)'
;MWKKLAIIVIFIVFMEPIYTAGKATVKQVVTWANNDDIETMLLATKEKIVDVTTKFSEDASIQTANPEDVKNQELAVTAPVVKQPETKLVVTNAKEMADAMYAYYSSFSPSFEIQYKGSTQRIEKIVEEAYDSAIKRDDYVYGHISKHSIRFEYGKKTAKIFGEQSYLMTPEQAAYVEMNAQEIVATIAKNAKTDVEKIKAVNDYIVANTAYTEQTKSSPHSAYTVLAEHGGVCQGYALLAHSMLQKLGFETKYIVGYVGQEGHAWNLVKLDGQWYHLDTTWNDPVPDRKGAIRYQYFLVDDRTMARDHTWIADDYPKATSTAYSYYQDIDFPAQVGNQLFYSSISDDNRLYVLDMTTGKAQRVTKTRAQYIVYADGWLYFSNYSHGAYLTKIRPDGSGEQLLNKEDTKDLFIKDGYLYFMTNELKKMQL
;
A
#
# COMPACT_ATOMS: atom_id res chain seq x y z
N MET A 1 38.64 45.79 8.92
CA MET A 1 37.98 45.39 7.65
C MET A 1 37.01 44.24 7.95
N TRP A 2 35.84 44.53 8.51
CA TRP A 2 34.82 43.52 8.83
C TRP A 2 34.09 43.14 7.54
N LYS A 3 34.41 41.98 6.96
CA LYS A 3 33.58 41.39 5.91
C LYS A 3 32.29 40.92 6.58
N LYS A 4 31.21 41.72 6.48
CA LYS A 4 29.86 41.26 6.82
C LYS A 4 29.61 39.98 6.02
N LEU A 5 29.56 38.84 6.71
CA LEU A 5 29.04 37.60 6.15
C LEU A 5 27.54 37.86 5.97
N ALA A 6 27.09 38.17 4.75
CA ALA A 6 25.67 38.18 4.45
C ALA A 6 25.22 36.72 4.47
N ILE A 7 24.55 36.32 5.54
CA ILE A 7 23.86 35.03 5.63
C ILE A 7 22.51 35.26 4.95
N ILE A 8 22.30 34.57 3.82
CA ILE A 8 21.01 34.59 3.12
C ILE A 8 20.24 33.34 3.56
N VAL A 9 18.98 33.53 3.95
CA VAL A 9 18.06 32.45 4.36
C VAL A 9 16.95 32.33 3.33
N ILE A 10 16.73 31.12 2.81
CA ILE A 10 15.69 30.83 1.81
C ILE A 10 14.91 29.61 2.26
N PHE A 11 13.60 29.62 2.02
CA PHE A 11 12.67 28.53 2.27
C PHE A 11 12.13 28.01 0.94
N ILE A 12 12.14 26.69 0.78
CA ILE A 12 11.49 25.98 -0.32
C ILE A 12 10.45 25.04 0.33
N VAL A 13 9.19 25.23 -0.04
CA VAL A 13 8.08 24.39 0.44
C VAL A 13 7.62 23.53 -0.73
N PHE A 14 7.59 22.22 -0.52
CA PHE A 14 7.06 21.26 -1.49
C PHE A 14 5.66 20.86 -1.00
N MET A 15 4.64 21.53 -1.53
CA MET A 15 3.24 21.31 -1.15
C MET A 15 2.50 20.58 -2.26
N GLU A 16 2.59 19.26 -2.32
CA GLU A 16 1.52 18.44 -2.91
C GLU A 16 1.45 17.08 -2.20
N PRO A 17 0.26 16.64 -1.75
CA PRO A 17 0.03 15.24 -1.45
C PRO A 17 0.26 14.41 -2.71
N ILE A 18 0.74 13.18 -2.53
CA ILE A 18 1.05 12.21 -3.59
C ILE A 18 -0.10 12.04 -4.61
N TYR A 19 -1.35 12.33 -4.23
CA TYR A 19 -2.55 12.24 -5.08
C TYR A 19 -2.68 13.26 -6.23
N THR A 20 -1.92 14.36 -6.28
CA THR A 20 -2.06 15.37 -7.35
C THR A 20 -0.98 15.32 -8.42
N ALA A 21 0.10 14.56 -8.22
CA ALA A 21 1.21 14.51 -9.15
C ALA A 21 1.40 13.10 -9.73
N GLY A 22 0.71 12.81 -10.85
CA GLY A 22 1.48 12.20 -11.94
C GLY A 22 2.70 13.11 -12.19
N LYS A 23 3.88 12.57 -12.49
CA LYS A 23 5.20 13.22 -12.50
C LYS A 23 5.35 14.34 -13.56
N ALA A 24 4.33 15.15 -13.77
CA ALA A 24 4.38 16.46 -14.39
C ALA A 24 4.85 17.52 -13.37
N THR A 25 6.18 17.67 -13.29
CA THR A 25 6.94 18.93 -13.11
C THR A 25 6.40 19.98 -12.13
N VAL A 26 7.13 20.12 -11.01
CA VAL A 26 7.18 21.32 -10.15
C VAL A 26 7.19 22.60 -11.00
N LYS A 27 6.11 23.37 -10.93
CA LYS A 27 6.12 24.75 -11.41
C LYS A 27 5.10 25.59 -10.64
N GLN A 28 5.53 26.12 -9.50
CA GLN A 28 5.24 27.48 -9.01
C GLN A 28 5.60 27.61 -7.51
N VAL A 29 6.86 27.91 -7.17
CA VAL A 29 7.22 28.83 -6.07
C VAL A 29 8.60 29.45 -6.36
N VAL A 30 8.74 30.17 -7.48
CA VAL A 30 9.87 31.12 -7.68
C VAL A 30 9.28 32.49 -7.98
N THR A 31 8.55 32.99 -6.99
CA THR A 31 8.30 34.42 -6.78
C THR A 31 7.69 34.47 -5.41
N TRP A 32 8.46 34.83 -4.40
CA TRP A 32 8.05 35.64 -3.24
C TRP A 32 9.30 35.98 -2.42
N ALA A 33 10.21 36.68 -3.08
CA ALA A 33 11.17 37.53 -2.38
C ALA A 33 10.81 38.98 -2.76
N ASN A 34 9.94 39.60 -1.96
CA ASN A 34 9.98 41.02 -1.60
C ASN A 34 8.80 41.39 -0.69
N ASN A 35 9.15 41.70 0.57
CA ASN A 35 8.60 42.65 1.53
C ASN A 35 7.11 42.70 1.95
N ASP A 36 6.98 42.77 3.29
CA ASP A 36 6.05 43.52 4.16
C ASP A 36 4.63 43.02 4.47
N ASP A 37 4.07 42.00 3.81
CA ASP A 37 2.70 41.53 4.13
C ASP A 37 2.61 40.30 5.08
N ILE A 38 3.75 39.82 5.61
CA ILE A 38 3.79 38.59 6.43
C ILE A 38 3.20 38.79 7.84
N GLU A 39 3.31 39.98 8.45
CA GLU A 39 2.64 40.24 9.74
C GLU A 39 1.12 40.33 9.58
N THR A 40 0.63 40.88 8.46
CA THR A 40 -0.81 41.11 8.24
C THR A 40 -1.55 39.80 7.93
N MET A 41 -0.95 38.84 7.22
CA MET A 41 -1.58 37.54 6.96
C MET A 41 -1.55 36.58 8.16
N LEU A 42 -0.51 36.62 9.01
CA LEU A 42 -0.47 35.81 10.24
C LEU A 42 -1.50 36.27 11.28
N LEU A 43 -1.82 37.58 11.30
CA LEU A 43 -2.92 38.14 12.11
C LEU A 43 -4.30 37.79 11.54
N ALA A 44 -4.50 37.88 10.22
CA ALA A 44 -5.78 37.52 9.59
C ALA A 44 -6.10 36.01 9.63
N THR A 45 -5.09 35.14 9.70
CA THR A 45 -5.28 33.68 9.82
C THR A 45 -5.56 33.26 11.27
N LYS A 46 -5.08 34.02 12.27
CA LYS A 46 -5.45 33.80 13.67
C LYS A 46 -6.92 34.10 13.95
N GLU A 47 -7.50 35.11 13.30
CA GLU A 47 -8.93 35.42 13.47
C GLU A 47 -9.87 34.40 12.79
N LYS A 48 -9.45 33.76 11.69
CA LYS A 48 -10.24 32.71 11.03
C LYS A 48 -10.15 31.33 11.67
N ILE A 49 -9.09 31.04 12.44
CA ILE A 49 -8.97 29.78 13.19
C ILE A 49 -9.85 29.79 14.45
N VAL A 50 -10.13 30.96 15.04
CA VAL A 50 -11.00 31.05 16.22
C VAL A 50 -12.47 30.76 15.88
N ASP A 51 -12.93 31.01 14.65
CA ASP A 51 -14.34 30.88 14.26
C ASP A 51 -14.78 29.47 13.80
N VAL A 52 -13.82 28.55 13.60
CA VAL A 52 -14.11 27.14 13.25
C VAL A 52 -14.15 26.25 14.50
N THR A 53 -13.40 26.61 15.55
CA THR A 53 -13.38 25.86 16.83
C THR A 53 -14.61 26.11 17.71
N THR A 54 -15.38 27.16 17.48
CA THR A 54 -16.62 27.48 18.21
C THR A 54 -17.89 26.89 17.58
N LYS A 55 -17.80 26.25 16.40
CA LYS A 55 -18.95 25.65 15.69
C LYS A 55 -19.08 24.13 15.82
N PHE A 56 -18.20 23.47 16.57
CA PHE A 56 -18.22 22.01 16.80
C PHE A 56 -18.51 21.61 18.26
N SER A 57 -18.94 22.54 19.13
CA SER A 57 -19.18 22.27 20.56
C SER A 57 -20.65 22.18 20.97
N GLU A 58 -21.59 22.07 20.04
CA GLU A 58 -22.98 21.77 20.38
C GLU A 58 -23.43 20.56 19.55
N ASP A 59 -24.04 19.59 20.24
CA ASP A 59 -24.57 18.30 19.75
C ASP A 59 -23.58 17.13 19.61
N ALA A 60 -23.27 16.51 20.76
CA ALA A 60 -23.37 15.05 20.92
C ALA A 60 -23.13 14.64 22.40
N SER A 61 -24.21 14.58 23.17
CA SER A 61 -24.24 13.87 24.45
C SER A 61 -24.61 12.41 24.21
N ILE A 62 -23.66 11.46 24.25
CA ILE A 62 -24.00 10.02 24.40
C ILE A 62 -22.98 9.33 25.32
N GLN A 63 -23.55 8.48 26.16
CA GLN A 63 -23.09 7.89 27.41
C GLN A 63 -21.91 6.91 27.26
N THR A 64 -21.08 6.89 28.29
CA THR A 64 -20.02 5.91 28.54
C THR A 64 -20.60 4.55 28.90
N ALA A 65 -20.19 3.50 28.17
CA ALA A 65 -20.31 2.12 28.61
C ALA A 65 -18.91 1.54 28.88
N ASN A 66 -18.74 1.00 30.09
CA ASN A 66 -17.52 0.35 30.57
C ASN A 66 -17.20 -0.92 29.76
N PRO A 67 -15.93 -1.17 29.39
CA PRO A 67 -15.46 -2.48 28.99
C PRO A 67 -14.81 -3.21 30.17
N GLU A 68 -15.44 -4.29 30.65
CA GLU A 68 -14.74 -5.33 31.41
C GLU A 68 -14.19 -6.41 30.45
N ASP A 69 -12.91 -6.72 30.67
CA ASP A 69 -12.22 -8.00 30.48
C ASP A 69 -12.22 -8.70 29.10
N VAL A 70 -11.16 -8.43 28.32
CA VAL A 70 -10.39 -9.51 27.68
C VAL A 70 -8.88 -9.17 27.71
N LYS A 71 -8.15 -9.89 28.57
CA LYS A 71 -6.68 -9.98 28.56
C LYS A 71 -6.20 -10.57 27.24
N ASN A 72 -5.34 -9.87 26.51
CA ASN A 72 -4.41 -10.48 25.56
C ASN A 72 -3.00 -9.96 25.82
N GLN A 73 -2.08 -10.90 25.88
CA GLN A 73 -0.73 -10.76 26.40
C GLN A 73 0.11 -9.82 25.52
N GLU A 74 0.63 -8.75 26.14
CA GLU A 74 1.73 -7.94 25.61
C GLU A 74 2.99 -8.78 25.48
N LEU A 75 3.51 -8.92 24.26
CA LEU A 75 4.93 -9.13 24.03
C LEU A 75 5.56 -7.77 23.79
N ALA A 76 5.85 -7.07 24.89
CA ALA A 76 6.64 -5.85 24.87
C ALA A 76 8.10 -6.20 24.58
N VAL A 77 8.50 -6.10 23.31
CA VAL A 77 9.93 -5.97 22.97
C VAL A 77 10.20 -4.47 22.85
N THR A 78 10.79 -3.90 23.89
CA THR A 78 11.21 -2.49 23.90
C THR A 78 12.26 -2.28 22.81
N ALA A 79 11.86 -1.62 21.72
CA ALA A 79 12.78 -1.14 20.69
C ALA A 79 13.74 -0.09 21.27
N PRO A 80 15.00 -0.05 20.81
CA PRO A 80 15.98 0.91 21.31
C PRO A 80 15.57 2.35 21.01
N VAL A 81 15.84 3.25 21.95
CA VAL A 81 15.62 4.70 21.82
C VAL A 81 16.32 5.22 20.57
N VAL A 82 15.54 5.75 19.62
CA VAL A 82 16.05 6.41 18.41
C VAL A 82 16.79 7.68 18.83
N LYS A 83 18.13 7.62 18.83
CA LYS A 83 18.96 8.82 18.98
C LYS A 83 18.78 9.72 17.76
N GLN A 84 18.65 11.03 17.98
CA GLN A 84 18.79 12.01 16.92
C GLN A 84 20.11 11.76 16.16
N PRO A 85 20.16 11.96 14.83
CA PRO A 85 21.39 11.79 14.07
C PRO A 85 22.44 12.81 14.55
N GLU A 86 23.33 12.39 15.44
CA GLU A 86 24.39 13.22 16.04
C GLU A 86 25.46 13.64 15.01
N THR A 87 25.52 13.02 13.83
CA THR A 87 26.50 13.33 12.79
C THR A 87 25.98 14.32 11.76
N LYS A 88 26.50 15.55 11.81
CA LYS A 88 26.36 16.54 10.74
C LYS A 88 27.09 16.05 9.49
N LEU A 89 26.37 15.77 8.42
CA LEU A 89 26.95 15.32 7.16
C LEU A 89 27.57 16.52 6.43
N VAL A 90 28.80 16.37 5.95
CA VAL A 90 29.51 17.40 5.17
C VAL A 90 29.58 16.94 3.72
N VAL A 91 29.07 17.76 2.81
CA VAL A 91 28.96 17.46 1.38
C VAL A 91 29.57 18.59 0.55
N THR A 92 29.96 18.30 -0.68
CA THR A 92 30.68 19.24 -1.57
C THR A 92 30.00 19.46 -2.91
N ASN A 93 29.00 18.65 -3.26
CA ASN A 93 28.30 18.70 -4.53
C ASN A 93 26.85 18.18 -4.40
N ALA A 94 26.05 18.35 -5.46
CA ALA A 94 24.64 17.95 -5.48
C ALA A 94 24.43 16.44 -5.27
N LYS A 95 25.32 15.59 -5.81
CA LYS A 95 25.20 14.14 -5.64
C LYS A 95 25.40 13.71 -4.19
N GLU A 96 26.46 14.21 -3.54
CA GLU A 96 26.69 13.94 -2.11
C GLU A 96 25.56 14.50 -1.24
N MET A 97 25.00 15.65 -1.61
CA MET A 97 23.82 16.20 -0.93
C MET A 97 22.59 15.31 -1.11
N ALA A 98 22.37 14.77 -2.31
CA ALA A 98 21.28 13.82 -2.57
C ALA A 98 21.47 12.51 -1.78
N ASP A 99 22.71 11.99 -1.70
CA ASP A 99 23.06 10.82 -0.90
C ASP A 99 22.75 11.06 0.59
N ALA A 100 23.10 12.25 1.11
CA ALA A 100 22.81 12.65 2.48
C ALA A 100 21.30 12.83 2.74
N MET A 101 20.59 13.54 1.87
CA MET A 101 19.13 13.72 1.98
C MET A 101 18.40 12.38 1.95
N TYR A 102 18.75 11.50 1.01
CA TYR A 102 18.18 10.16 0.93
C TYR A 102 18.38 9.37 2.22
N ALA A 103 19.58 9.41 2.82
CA ALA A 103 19.82 8.71 4.08
C ALA A 103 18.86 9.16 5.20
N TYR A 104 18.58 10.46 5.32
CA TYR A 104 17.60 10.98 6.28
C TYR A 104 16.16 10.60 5.93
N TYR A 105 15.79 10.65 4.65
CA TYR A 105 14.45 10.25 4.21
C TYR A 105 14.20 8.76 4.44
N SER A 106 15.16 7.90 4.09
CA SER A 106 15.06 6.45 4.28
C SER A 106 15.02 6.02 5.74
N SER A 107 15.52 6.86 6.65
CA SER A 107 15.40 6.63 8.09
C SER A 107 14.14 7.26 8.71
N PHE A 108 13.23 7.80 7.89
CA PHE A 108 12.02 8.49 8.32
C PHE A 108 12.29 9.63 9.29
N SER A 109 13.45 10.30 9.15
CA SER A 109 13.86 11.35 10.06
C SER A 109 13.02 12.62 9.84
N PRO A 110 12.36 13.17 10.88
CA PRO A 110 11.49 14.34 10.72
C PRO A 110 12.27 15.62 10.45
N SER A 111 13.59 15.63 10.70
CA SER A 111 14.44 16.78 10.40
C SER A 111 15.88 16.38 10.11
N PHE A 112 16.60 17.23 9.40
CA PHE A 112 18.04 17.04 9.15
C PHE A 112 18.82 18.35 9.09
N GLU A 113 20.14 18.25 9.28
CA GLU A 113 21.11 19.33 9.01
C GLU A 113 22.26 18.78 8.16
N ILE A 114 22.48 19.38 6.98
CA ILE A 114 23.59 19.06 6.07
C ILE A 114 24.48 20.31 5.92
N GLN A 115 25.80 20.13 6.02
CA GLN A 115 26.78 21.17 5.76
C GLN A 115 27.33 21.05 4.33
N TYR A 116 27.15 22.07 3.52
CA TYR A 116 27.73 22.14 2.18
C TYR A 116 28.99 23.01 2.18
N LYS A 117 30.08 22.49 1.58
CA LYS A 117 31.35 23.20 1.35
C LYS A 117 31.64 23.29 -0.13
N GLY A 118 31.51 24.48 -0.69
CA GLY A 118 31.67 24.71 -2.13
C GLY A 118 31.15 26.09 -2.54
N SER A 119 31.23 26.42 -3.83
CA SER A 119 30.60 27.63 -4.34
C SER A 119 29.08 27.58 -4.11
N THR A 120 28.52 28.65 -3.55
CA THR A 120 27.07 28.77 -3.25
C THR A 120 26.33 29.61 -4.29
N GLN A 121 27.00 30.01 -5.38
CA GLN A 121 26.42 30.84 -6.44
C GLN A 121 25.15 30.24 -7.07
N ARG A 122 24.98 28.92 -6.98
CA ARG A 122 23.80 28.18 -7.48
C ARG A 122 23.20 27.27 -6.40
N ILE A 123 23.27 27.67 -5.13
CA ILE A 123 22.88 26.81 -4.01
C ILE A 123 21.41 26.34 -4.11
N GLU A 124 20.49 27.21 -4.53
CA GLU A 124 19.08 26.86 -4.77
C GLU A 124 18.94 25.67 -5.72
N LYS A 125 19.56 25.79 -6.91
CA LYS A 125 19.54 24.73 -7.93
C LYS A 125 20.25 23.45 -7.48
N ILE A 126 21.33 23.57 -6.70
CA ILE A 126 22.02 22.39 -6.13
C ILE A 126 21.10 21.65 -5.15
N VAL A 127 20.37 22.39 -4.31
CA VAL A 127 19.42 21.84 -3.35
C VAL A 127 18.22 21.20 -4.07
N GLU A 128 17.65 21.86 -5.08
CA GLU A 128 16.58 21.28 -5.92
C GLU A 128 17.03 20.00 -6.64
N GLU A 129 18.18 20.03 -7.32
CA GLU A 129 18.73 18.86 -8.00
C GLU A 129 19.00 17.71 -7.01
N ALA A 130 19.47 18.02 -5.81
CA ALA A 130 19.71 17.04 -4.77
C ALA A 130 18.41 16.43 -4.22
N TYR A 131 17.41 17.27 -3.97
CA TYR A 131 16.08 16.86 -3.53
C TYR A 131 15.41 15.94 -4.56
N ASP A 132 15.32 16.40 -5.81
CA ASP A 132 14.74 15.62 -6.92
C ASP A 132 15.45 14.28 -7.11
N SER A 133 16.79 14.28 -6.99
CA SER A 133 17.59 13.07 -7.07
C SER A 133 17.37 12.14 -5.88
N ALA A 134 17.11 12.67 -4.68
CA ALA A 134 16.88 11.87 -3.48
C ALA A 134 15.49 11.20 -3.50
N ILE A 135 14.42 11.95 -3.80
CA ILE A 135 13.06 11.43 -3.79
C ILE A 135 12.78 10.40 -4.89
N LYS A 136 13.49 10.46 -6.02
CA LYS A 136 13.34 9.51 -7.14
C LYS A 136 14.04 8.16 -6.91
N ARG A 137 14.82 8.02 -5.83
CA ARG A 137 15.56 6.78 -5.54
C ARG A 137 14.66 5.67 -5.06
N ASP A 138 13.62 6.05 -4.33
CA ASP A 138 12.87 5.12 -3.50
C ASP A 138 11.41 5.56 -3.41
N ASP A 139 10.62 4.93 -4.27
CA ASP A 139 9.18 5.15 -4.37
C ASP A 139 8.47 4.86 -3.03
N TYR A 140 8.99 3.93 -2.21
CA TYR A 140 8.41 3.61 -0.90
C TYR A 140 8.58 4.75 0.09
N VAL A 141 9.79 5.29 0.20
CA VAL A 141 10.07 6.43 1.09
C VAL A 141 9.28 7.65 0.66
N TYR A 142 9.33 7.97 -0.64
CA TYR A 142 8.57 9.11 -1.18
C TYR A 142 7.08 8.95 -0.95
N GLY A 143 6.54 7.74 -1.15
CA GLY A 143 5.14 7.40 -0.92
C GLY A 143 4.67 7.59 0.53
N HIS A 144 5.57 7.77 1.49
CA HIS A 144 5.25 8.02 2.89
C HIS A 144 5.48 9.47 3.33
N ILE A 145 6.02 10.36 2.49
CA ILE A 145 6.20 11.78 2.83
C ILE A 145 4.86 12.50 2.68
N SER A 146 4.38 13.13 3.75
CA SER A 146 3.11 13.89 3.75
C SER A 146 3.31 15.40 3.64
N LYS A 147 4.39 15.92 4.22
CA LYS A 147 4.77 17.34 4.14
C LYS A 147 6.29 17.46 4.14
N HIS A 148 6.80 18.46 3.42
CA HIS A 148 8.24 18.71 3.35
C HIS A 148 8.58 20.18 3.13
N SER A 149 9.60 20.66 3.85
CA SER A 149 10.22 21.95 3.61
C SER A 149 11.74 21.86 3.76
N ILE A 150 12.44 22.64 2.94
CA ILE A 150 13.89 22.83 3.03
C ILE A 150 14.16 24.31 3.26
N ARG A 151 15.01 24.59 4.25
CA ARG A 151 15.56 25.91 4.51
C ARG A 151 17.06 25.85 4.43
N PHE A 152 17.71 26.87 3.88
CA PHE A 152 19.17 26.91 3.88
C PHE A 152 19.72 28.30 4.19
N GLU A 153 20.86 28.30 4.87
CA GLU A 153 21.64 29.47 5.25
C GLU A 153 22.99 29.42 4.55
N TYR A 154 23.39 30.45 3.82
CA TYR A 154 24.65 30.39 3.07
C TYR A 154 25.46 31.68 3.08
N GLY A 155 26.78 31.49 3.03
CA GLY A 155 27.78 32.52 2.70
C GLY A 155 28.45 32.18 1.37
N LYS A 156 29.60 32.78 1.03
CA LYS A 156 30.23 32.61 -0.30
C LYS A 156 30.73 31.20 -0.65
N LYS A 157 31.13 30.42 0.36
CA LYS A 157 31.81 29.11 0.16
C LYS A 157 31.22 27.98 1.01
N THR A 158 30.16 28.26 1.76
CA THR A 158 29.56 27.31 2.70
C THR A 158 28.06 27.57 2.80
N ALA A 159 27.29 26.50 2.93
CA ALA A 159 25.87 26.56 3.27
C ALA A 159 25.53 25.54 4.36
N LYS A 160 24.48 25.81 5.13
CA LYS A 160 23.79 24.86 6.00
C LYS A 160 22.41 24.63 5.44
N ILE A 161 22.02 23.37 5.27
CA ILE A 161 20.75 22.97 4.69
C ILE A 161 19.98 22.24 5.79
N PHE A 162 18.79 22.71 6.07
CA PHE A 162 17.87 22.19 7.09
C PHE A 162 16.65 21.63 6.39
N GLY A 163 16.27 20.41 6.72
CA GLY A 163 15.02 19.80 6.26
C GLY A 163 14.06 19.62 7.43
N GLU A 164 12.77 19.86 7.19
CA GLU A 164 11.67 19.49 8.07
C GLU A 164 10.61 18.73 7.26
N GLN A 165 10.28 17.52 7.70
CA GLN A 165 9.31 16.67 7.03
C GLN A 165 8.43 15.91 8.00
N SER A 166 7.22 15.63 7.54
CA SER A 166 6.26 14.73 8.17
C SER A 166 6.07 13.51 7.29
N TYR A 167 5.89 12.36 7.93
CA TYR A 167 5.63 11.10 7.25
C TYR A 167 4.29 10.52 7.70
N LEU A 168 3.79 9.54 6.95
CA LEU A 168 2.61 8.75 7.31
C LEU A 168 2.91 7.76 8.45
N MET A 169 4.19 7.56 8.80
CA MET A 169 4.64 6.68 9.88
C MET A 169 5.80 7.29 10.66
N THR A 170 5.95 6.91 11.93
CA THR A 170 7.14 7.25 12.73
C THR A 170 8.34 6.36 12.37
N PRO A 171 9.58 6.72 12.75
CA PRO A 171 10.74 5.84 12.60
C PRO A 171 10.56 4.46 13.24
N GLU A 172 9.90 4.38 14.39
CA GLU A 172 9.63 3.12 15.09
C GLU A 172 8.63 2.26 14.32
N GLN A 173 7.59 2.87 13.76
CA GLN A 173 6.63 2.20 12.89
C GLN A 173 7.29 1.72 11.59
N ALA A 174 8.17 2.52 10.99
CA ALA A 174 8.94 2.13 9.82
C ALA A 174 9.84 0.91 10.10
N ALA A 175 10.54 0.90 11.25
CA ALA A 175 11.35 -0.23 11.68
C ALA A 175 10.50 -1.48 11.95
N TYR A 176 9.30 -1.32 12.51
CA TYR A 176 8.34 -2.41 12.69
C TYR A 176 7.95 -3.02 11.33
N VAL A 177 7.59 -2.19 10.35
CA VAL A 177 7.24 -2.67 9.00
C VAL A 177 8.41 -3.39 8.36
N GLU A 178 9.61 -2.82 8.42
CA GLU A 178 10.82 -3.41 7.86
C GLU A 178 11.06 -4.83 8.37
N MET A 179 11.05 -4.99 9.70
CA MET A 179 11.31 -6.28 10.35
C MET A 179 10.21 -7.32 10.04
N ASN A 180 8.94 -6.95 10.22
CA ASN A 180 7.84 -7.90 10.02
C ASN A 180 7.68 -8.27 8.54
N ALA A 181 7.76 -7.29 7.62
CA ALA A 181 7.74 -7.58 6.19
C ALA A 181 8.88 -8.53 5.79
N GLN A 182 10.09 -8.36 6.35
CA GLN A 182 11.22 -9.25 6.08
C GLN A 182 10.97 -10.70 6.55
N GLU A 183 10.30 -10.90 7.68
CA GLU A 183 9.95 -12.25 8.17
C GLU A 183 8.86 -12.91 7.30
N ILE A 184 7.85 -12.14 6.91
CA ILE A 184 6.75 -12.62 6.04
C ILE A 184 7.29 -13.01 4.68
N VAL A 185 8.11 -12.16 4.04
CA VAL A 185 8.67 -12.46 2.72
C VAL A 185 9.65 -13.63 2.76
N ALA A 186 10.39 -13.83 3.86
CA ALA A 186 11.23 -15.02 4.03
C ALA A 186 10.38 -16.30 4.09
N THR A 187 9.21 -16.25 4.74
CA THR A 187 8.25 -17.35 4.77
C THR A 187 7.67 -17.62 3.38
N ILE A 188 7.29 -16.56 2.65
CA ILE A 188 6.81 -16.65 1.26
C ILE A 188 7.88 -17.30 0.37
N ALA A 189 9.13 -16.81 0.42
CA ALA A 189 10.22 -17.29 -0.41
C ALA A 189 10.57 -18.77 -0.18
N LYS A 190 10.34 -19.29 1.03
CA LYS A 190 10.53 -20.71 1.35
C LYS A 190 9.43 -21.60 0.73
N ASN A 191 8.20 -21.10 0.69
CA ASN A 191 7.02 -21.89 0.34
C ASN A 191 6.67 -21.79 -1.15
N ALA A 192 6.67 -20.59 -1.73
CA ALA A 192 6.41 -20.35 -3.15
C ALA A 192 7.60 -20.82 -4.01
N LYS A 193 7.31 -21.58 -5.07
CA LYS A 193 8.34 -22.22 -5.91
C LYS A 193 8.68 -21.41 -7.15
N THR A 194 7.73 -20.64 -7.65
CA THR A 194 7.88 -19.78 -8.83
C THR A 194 7.76 -18.30 -8.47
N ASP A 195 8.23 -17.44 -9.35
CA ASP A 195 8.17 -15.99 -9.12
C ASP A 195 6.74 -15.45 -9.17
N VAL A 196 5.87 -16.00 -10.03
CA VAL A 196 4.43 -15.68 -10.02
C VAL A 196 3.76 -16.08 -8.70
N GLU A 197 4.12 -17.23 -8.13
CA GLU A 197 3.60 -17.65 -6.82
C GLU A 197 4.08 -16.73 -5.69
N LYS A 198 5.30 -16.19 -5.76
CA LYS A 198 5.79 -15.22 -4.77
C LYS A 198 4.98 -13.92 -4.83
N ILE A 199 4.73 -13.40 -6.03
CA ILE A 199 3.93 -12.18 -6.22
C ILE A 199 2.48 -12.41 -5.78
N LYS A 200 1.90 -13.57 -6.13
CA LYS A 200 0.58 -14.00 -5.67
C LYS A 200 0.52 -14.08 -4.15
N ALA A 201 1.52 -14.69 -3.51
CA ALA A 201 1.55 -14.81 -2.06
C ALA A 201 1.63 -13.45 -1.33
N VAL A 202 2.29 -12.44 -1.91
CA VAL A 202 2.25 -11.07 -1.36
C VAL A 202 0.85 -10.47 -1.48
N ASN A 203 0.22 -10.56 -2.66
CA ASN A 203 -1.16 -10.13 -2.86
C ASN A 203 -2.11 -10.79 -1.85
N ASP A 204 -2.07 -12.12 -1.78
CA ASP A 204 -2.91 -12.93 -0.91
C ASP A 204 -2.71 -12.60 0.56
N TYR A 205 -1.45 -12.40 0.99
CA TYR A 205 -1.14 -12.05 2.36
C TYR A 205 -1.78 -10.71 2.73
N ILE A 206 -1.63 -9.68 1.89
CA ILE A 206 -2.17 -8.35 2.17
C ILE A 206 -3.71 -8.41 2.20
N VAL A 207 -4.32 -8.94 1.13
CA VAL A 207 -5.77 -9.02 0.99
C VAL A 207 -6.41 -9.83 2.13
N ALA A 208 -5.84 -10.98 2.50
CA ALA A 208 -6.45 -11.83 3.51
C ALA A 208 -6.31 -11.30 4.96
N ASN A 209 -5.44 -10.32 5.19
CA ASN A 209 -5.10 -9.80 6.52
C ASN A 209 -5.34 -8.30 6.66
N THR A 210 -6.09 -7.67 5.75
CA THR A 210 -6.39 -6.23 5.83
C THR A 210 -7.83 -6.00 5.41
N ALA A 211 -8.52 -5.10 6.11
CA ALA A 211 -9.81 -4.57 5.70
C ALA A 211 -9.64 -3.16 5.11
N TYR A 212 -10.33 -2.88 4.00
CA TYR A 212 -10.36 -1.53 3.46
C TYR A 212 -11.15 -0.59 4.39
N THR A 213 -10.46 0.35 5.04
CA THR A 213 -11.07 1.26 6.03
C THR A 213 -10.21 2.51 6.29
N GLU A 214 -10.88 3.63 6.56
CA GLU A 214 -10.26 4.85 7.08
C GLU A 214 -10.22 4.90 8.63
N GLN A 215 -10.91 3.97 9.30
CA GLN A 215 -11.06 3.96 10.76
C GLN A 215 -9.89 3.23 11.42
N THR A 216 -8.73 3.88 11.47
CA THR A 216 -7.49 3.31 12.01
C THR A 216 -6.90 4.19 13.12
N LYS A 217 -6.01 3.63 13.96
CA LYS A 217 -5.35 4.39 15.03
C LYS A 217 -4.21 5.25 14.47
N SER A 218 -3.45 4.68 13.54
CA SER A 218 -2.40 5.37 12.79
C SER A 218 -2.94 5.84 11.42
N SER A 219 -2.11 6.49 10.60
CA SER A 219 -2.55 6.94 9.27
C SER A 219 -3.02 5.77 8.40
N PRO A 220 -4.26 5.76 7.87
CA PRO A 220 -4.77 4.65 7.04
C PRO A 220 -4.02 4.53 5.71
N HIS A 221 -3.23 5.54 5.35
CA HIS A 221 -2.40 5.58 4.13
C HIS A 221 -1.02 4.95 4.31
N SER A 222 -0.64 4.52 5.52
CA SER A 222 0.69 3.98 5.79
C SER A 222 0.75 2.45 5.63
N ALA A 223 1.90 1.93 5.20
CA ALA A 223 2.16 0.48 5.19
C ALA A 223 2.10 -0.13 6.60
N TYR A 224 2.41 0.67 7.64
CA TYR A 224 2.33 0.25 9.04
C TYR A 224 0.91 -0.16 9.43
N THR A 225 -0.08 0.66 9.10
CA THR A 225 -1.47 0.40 9.50
C THR A 225 -2.02 -0.84 8.83
N VAL A 226 -1.72 -1.04 7.54
CA VAL A 226 -2.08 -2.27 6.80
C VAL A 226 -1.48 -3.50 7.46
N LEU A 227 -0.20 -3.44 7.84
CA LEU A 227 0.50 -4.59 8.41
C LEU A 227 0.14 -4.88 9.88
N ALA A 228 0.10 -3.84 10.72
CA ALA A 228 0.01 -3.94 12.17
C ALA A 228 -1.42 -3.81 12.72
N GLU A 229 -2.25 -3.00 12.06
CA GLU A 229 -3.62 -2.73 12.49
C GLU A 229 -4.66 -3.48 11.63
N HIS A 230 -4.22 -4.16 10.56
CA HIS A 230 -5.07 -4.92 9.64
C HIS A 230 -6.14 -4.04 8.98
N GLY A 231 -5.84 -2.76 8.77
CA GLY A 231 -6.74 -1.81 8.12
C GLY A 231 -5.98 -0.74 7.35
N GLY A 232 -6.60 -0.21 6.29
CA GLY A 232 -6.04 0.93 5.56
C GLY A 232 -6.75 1.20 4.25
N VAL A 233 -6.19 2.14 3.48
CA VAL A 233 -6.67 2.51 2.15
C VAL A 233 -5.60 2.25 1.08
N CYS A 234 -5.94 2.53 -0.18
CA CYS A 234 -5.16 2.18 -1.37
C CYS A 234 -3.65 2.45 -1.26
N GLN A 235 -3.27 3.61 -0.73
CA GLN A 235 -1.87 3.98 -0.55
C GLN A 235 -1.12 3.04 0.40
N GLY A 236 -1.71 2.66 1.53
CA GLY A 236 -1.08 1.73 2.48
C GLY A 236 -0.90 0.34 1.87
N TYR A 237 -1.90 -0.14 1.14
CA TYR A 237 -1.87 -1.44 0.45
C TYR A 237 -0.75 -1.46 -0.60
N ALA A 238 -0.71 -0.44 -1.47
CA ALA A 238 0.29 -0.32 -2.53
C ALA A 238 1.71 -0.15 -1.98
N LEU A 239 1.90 0.54 -0.86
CA LEU A 239 3.21 0.73 -0.25
C LEU A 239 3.71 -0.54 0.44
N LEU A 240 2.84 -1.28 1.13
CA LEU A 240 3.22 -2.56 1.73
C LEU A 240 3.56 -3.60 0.64
N ALA A 241 2.74 -3.69 -0.40
CA ALA A 241 2.99 -4.59 -1.54
C ALA A 241 4.31 -4.24 -2.24
N HIS A 242 4.56 -2.96 -2.49
CA HIS A 242 5.82 -2.47 -3.07
C HIS A 242 7.04 -2.93 -2.25
N SER A 243 7.01 -2.72 -0.93
CA SER A 243 8.11 -3.10 -0.03
C SER A 243 8.34 -4.61 0.00
N MET A 244 7.28 -5.40 0.17
CA MET A 244 7.38 -6.86 0.22
C MET A 244 7.91 -7.45 -1.09
N LEU A 245 7.47 -6.93 -2.24
CA LEU A 245 7.93 -7.39 -3.55
C LEU A 245 9.40 -7.03 -3.81
N GLN A 246 9.84 -5.83 -3.42
CA GLN A 246 11.26 -5.46 -3.53
C GLN A 246 12.16 -6.35 -2.66
N LYS A 247 11.72 -6.70 -1.45
CA LYS A 247 12.45 -7.64 -0.58
C LYS A 247 12.54 -9.05 -1.16
N LEU A 248 11.58 -9.44 -2.00
CA LEU A 248 11.62 -10.69 -2.76
C LEU A 248 12.49 -10.60 -4.03
N GLY A 249 13.06 -9.42 -4.32
CA GLY A 249 13.97 -9.19 -5.44
C GLY A 249 13.28 -8.71 -6.72
N PHE A 250 12.00 -8.34 -6.68
CA PHE A 250 11.29 -7.83 -7.84
C PHE A 250 11.54 -6.33 -8.06
N GLU A 251 11.71 -5.93 -9.32
CA GLU A 251 11.61 -4.52 -9.68
C GLU A 251 10.13 -4.10 -9.63
N THR A 252 9.84 -3.03 -8.89
CA THR A 252 8.50 -2.48 -8.74
C THR A 252 8.47 -0.98 -8.98
N LYS A 253 7.28 -0.46 -9.29
CA LYS A 253 6.98 0.98 -9.26
C LYS A 253 5.72 1.23 -8.45
N TYR A 254 5.73 2.29 -7.66
CA TYR A 254 4.52 2.82 -7.03
C TYR A 254 3.85 3.78 -8.02
N ILE A 255 2.59 3.52 -8.36
CA ILE A 255 1.79 4.38 -9.24
C ILE A 255 0.80 5.17 -8.40
N VAL A 256 0.64 6.43 -8.80
CA VAL A 256 -0.52 7.24 -8.43
C VAL A 256 -1.31 7.59 -9.67
N GLY A 257 -2.62 7.59 -9.52
CA GLY A 257 -3.55 7.97 -10.55
C GLY A 257 -4.94 8.19 -9.97
N TYR A 258 -5.95 7.85 -10.76
CA TYR A 258 -7.35 8.05 -10.41
C TYR A 258 -8.19 6.84 -10.78
N VAL A 259 -9.23 6.59 -10.00
CA VAL A 259 -10.40 5.82 -10.41
C VAL A 259 -11.58 6.79 -10.42
N GLY A 260 -12.15 7.03 -11.59
CA GLY A 260 -13.15 8.08 -11.74
C GLY A 260 -12.58 9.45 -11.37
N GLN A 261 -13.02 10.02 -10.24
CA GLN A 261 -12.51 11.29 -9.70
C GLN A 261 -11.71 11.13 -8.40
N GLU A 262 -11.61 9.90 -7.88
CA GLU A 262 -10.93 9.62 -6.62
C GLU A 262 -9.47 9.27 -6.88
N GLY A 263 -8.58 9.88 -6.09
CA GLY A 263 -7.16 9.57 -6.15
C GLY A 263 -6.91 8.13 -5.71
N HIS A 264 -6.09 7.40 -6.45
CA HIS A 264 -5.82 5.99 -6.20
C HIS A 264 -4.34 5.65 -6.36
N ALA A 265 -3.91 4.59 -5.69
CA ALA A 265 -2.53 4.14 -5.71
C ALA A 265 -2.43 2.62 -5.83
N TRP A 266 -1.52 2.15 -6.68
CA TRP A 266 -1.28 0.73 -6.94
C TRP A 266 0.18 0.51 -7.38
N ASN A 267 0.52 -0.69 -7.86
CA ASN A 267 1.88 -1.02 -8.26
C ASN A 267 2.01 -1.46 -9.72
N LEU A 268 3.22 -1.27 -10.27
CA LEU A 268 3.75 -2.14 -11.33
C LEU A 268 4.77 -3.09 -10.72
N VAL A 269 4.81 -4.31 -11.23
CA VAL A 269 5.81 -5.32 -10.90
C VAL A 269 6.38 -5.92 -12.20
N LYS A 270 7.69 -6.12 -12.24
CA LYS A 270 8.37 -6.74 -13.36
C LYS A 270 8.51 -8.24 -13.12
N LEU A 271 7.96 -9.04 -14.01
CA LEU A 271 7.96 -10.49 -13.98
C LEU A 271 8.29 -11.03 -15.37
N ASP A 272 9.20 -12.00 -15.47
CA ASP A 272 9.64 -12.57 -16.76
C ASP A 272 10.05 -11.51 -17.80
N GLY A 273 10.69 -10.43 -17.33
CA GLY A 273 11.16 -9.32 -18.15
C GLY A 273 10.07 -8.37 -18.65
N GLN A 274 8.80 -8.60 -18.29
CA GLN A 274 7.66 -7.78 -18.66
C GLN A 274 7.09 -7.05 -17.44
N TRP A 275 6.55 -5.85 -17.65
CA TRP A 275 5.85 -5.11 -16.60
C TRP A 275 4.37 -5.48 -16.58
N TYR A 276 3.81 -5.58 -15.37
CA TYR A 276 2.40 -5.81 -15.14
C TYR A 276 1.90 -4.93 -14.00
N HIS A 277 0.66 -4.48 -14.09
CA HIS A 277 0.01 -3.83 -12.97
C HIS A 277 -0.44 -4.84 -11.93
N LEU A 278 -0.36 -4.43 -10.66
CA LEU A 278 -0.87 -5.14 -9.50
C LEU A 278 -1.60 -4.13 -8.62
N ASP A 279 -2.91 -4.30 -8.50
CA ASP A 279 -3.73 -3.54 -7.55
C ASP A 279 -4.24 -4.48 -6.45
N THR A 280 -3.55 -4.45 -5.32
CA THR A 280 -3.90 -5.26 -4.16
C THR A 280 -5.19 -4.80 -3.49
N THR A 281 -5.58 -3.53 -3.64
CA THR A 281 -6.82 -2.99 -3.08
C THR A 281 -8.04 -3.45 -3.87
N TRP A 282 -7.98 -3.46 -5.20
CA TRP A 282 -9.11 -3.94 -6.02
C TRP A 282 -9.19 -5.48 -6.08
N ASN A 283 -8.14 -6.15 -5.64
CA ASN A 283 -8.15 -7.59 -5.35
C ASN A 283 -8.72 -7.92 -3.96
N ASP A 284 -8.97 -6.91 -3.11
CA ASP A 284 -9.62 -7.05 -1.81
C ASP A 284 -11.15 -6.91 -1.94
N PRO A 285 -11.93 -7.99 -1.73
CA PRO A 285 -13.38 -7.96 -1.93
C PRO A 285 -14.11 -7.20 -0.82
N VAL A 286 -14.86 -6.16 -1.20
CA VAL A 286 -15.78 -5.43 -0.30
C VAL A 286 -17.22 -5.94 -0.42
N PRO A 287 -18.01 -6.08 0.67
CA PRO A 287 -17.59 -5.93 2.07
C PRO A 287 -16.53 -6.97 2.46
N ASP A 288 -15.61 -6.58 3.33
CA ASP A 288 -14.50 -7.43 3.79
C ASP A 288 -15.03 -8.78 4.29
N ARG A 289 -14.40 -9.84 3.80
CA ARG A 289 -14.72 -11.22 4.14
C ARG A 289 -13.42 -11.92 4.41
N LYS A 290 -13.30 -12.41 5.65
CA LYS A 290 -12.11 -13.09 6.13
C LYS A 290 -11.60 -14.15 5.14
N GLY A 291 -10.43 -13.91 4.55
CA GLY A 291 -9.74 -14.83 3.64
C GLY A 291 -10.29 -14.89 2.21
N ALA A 292 -11.25 -14.04 1.85
CA ALA A 292 -11.70 -13.92 0.47
C ALA A 292 -10.68 -13.08 -0.33
N ILE A 293 -10.26 -13.59 -1.49
CA ILE A 293 -9.24 -12.96 -2.33
C ILE A 293 -9.75 -12.97 -3.77
N ARG A 294 -9.51 -11.88 -4.52
CA ARG A 294 -9.73 -11.80 -5.96
C ARG A 294 -8.42 -11.58 -6.71
N TYR A 295 -8.45 -11.82 -8.03
CA TYR A 295 -7.28 -11.64 -8.91
C TYR A 295 -7.59 -10.83 -10.17
N GLN A 296 -8.69 -10.09 -10.19
CA GLN A 296 -9.13 -9.30 -11.35
C GLN A 296 -8.10 -8.24 -11.77
N TYR A 297 -7.34 -7.70 -10.82
CA TYR A 297 -6.25 -6.72 -11.05
C TYR A 297 -4.88 -7.29 -10.68
N PHE A 298 -4.74 -8.62 -10.73
CA PHE A 298 -3.47 -9.31 -10.55
C PHE A 298 -2.74 -9.48 -11.89
N LEU A 299 -1.57 -8.87 -12.03
CA LEU A 299 -0.69 -8.97 -13.19
C LEU A 299 -1.36 -8.62 -14.53
N VAL A 300 -1.99 -7.44 -14.60
CA VAL A 300 -2.74 -6.98 -15.78
C VAL A 300 -1.94 -6.04 -16.69
N ASP A 301 -2.29 -5.97 -17.97
CA ASP A 301 -1.70 -5.03 -18.94
C ASP A 301 -2.32 -3.63 -18.84
N ASP A 302 -1.63 -2.63 -19.41
CA ASP A 302 -2.06 -1.22 -19.47
C ASP A 302 -3.50 -1.10 -19.99
N ARG A 303 -3.88 -1.89 -21.01
CA ARG A 303 -5.22 -1.81 -21.59
C ARG A 303 -6.31 -2.31 -20.66
N THR A 304 -6.02 -3.31 -19.83
CA THR A 304 -6.97 -3.81 -18.84
C THR A 304 -7.10 -2.81 -17.71
N MET A 305 -5.96 -2.30 -17.20
CA MET A 305 -5.94 -1.29 -16.14
C MET A 305 -6.63 0.02 -16.57
N ALA A 306 -6.43 0.46 -17.81
CA ALA A 306 -7.02 1.70 -18.34
C ALA A 306 -8.56 1.67 -18.56
N ARG A 307 -9.24 0.56 -18.24
CA ARG A 307 -10.71 0.49 -18.34
C ARG A 307 -11.42 1.32 -17.29
N ASP A 308 -10.78 1.46 -16.13
CA ASP A 308 -11.34 2.11 -14.93
C ASP A 308 -10.28 2.95 -14.17
N HIS A 309 -8.99 2.71 -14.39
CA HIS A 309 -7.91 3.52 -13.85
C HIS A 309 -7.36 4.50 -14.87
N THR A 310 -6.92 5.68 -14.41
CA THR A 310 -6.23 6.68 -15.21
C THR A 310 -4.93 7.10 -14.52
N TRP A 311 -3.82 7.14 -15.27
CA TRP A 311 -2.52 7.62 -14.80
C TRP A 311 -1.77 8.32 -15.95
N ILE A 312 -0.73 9.07 -15.62
CA ILE A 312 0.17 9.63 -16.62
C ILE A 312 1.11 8.52 -17.09
N ALA A 313 0.75 7.85 -18.19
CA ALA A 313 1.46 6.65 -18.66
C ALA A 313 2.95 6.88 -18.97
N ASP A 314 3.33 8.08 -19.43
CA ASP A 314 4.72 8.42 -19.77
C ASP A 314 5.68 8.43 -18.56
N ASP A 315 5.14 8.44 -17.34
CA ASP A 315 5.92 8.43 -16.11
C ASP A 315 6.39 7.04 -15.66
N TYR A 316 5.89 6.00 -16.33
CA TYR A 316 6.04 4.60 -15.93
C TYR A 316 6.40 3.68 -17.12
N PRO A 317 7.06 2.53 -16.86
CA PRO A 317 7.24 1.51 -17.88
C PRO A 317 5.91 0.96 -18.40
N LYS A 318 5.85 0.64 -19.69
CA LYS A 318 4.65 0.09 -20.34
C LYS A 318 4.41 -1.37 -19.96
N ALA A 319 3.20 -1.70 -19.51
CA ALA A 319 2.75 -3.07 -19.31
C ALA A 319 1.92 -3.53 -20.52
N THR A 320 2.50 -4.35 -21.40
CA THR A 320 1.81 -4.78 -22.65
C THR A 320 1.57 -6.28 -22.73
N SER A 321 2.18 -7.06 -21.84
CA SER A 321 2.07 -8.51 -21.85
C SER A 321 0.75 -8.96 -21.23
N THR A 322 0.13 -9.98 -21.83
CA THR A 322 -1.08 -10.62 -21.32
C THR A 322 -0.83 -12.05 -20.83
N ALA A 323 0.43 -12.42 -20.58
CA ALA A 323 0.82 -13.80 -20.26
C ALA A 323 0.07 -14.39 -19.05
N TYR A 324 -0.32 -13.54 -18.10
CA TYR A 324 -1.01 -13.91 -16.86
C TYR A 324 -2.50 -13.54 -16.84
N SER A 325 -3.10 -13.16 -17.99
CA SER A 325 -4.49 -12.67 -18.03
C SER A 325 -5.52 -13.71 -17.58
N TYR A 326 -5.16 -14.99 -17.50
CA TYR A 326 -6.04 -16.04 -16.97
C TYR A 326 -6.39 -15.85 -15.49
N TYR A 327 -5.60 -15.09 -14.72
CA TYR A 327 -5.94 -14.74 -13.34
C TYR A 327 -7.18 -13.84 -13.23
N GLN A 328 -7.47 -13.04 -14.26
CA GLN A 328 -8.56 -12.07 -14.25
C GLN A 328 -9.94 -12.72 -14.17
N ASP A 329 -10.03 -14.01 -14.54
CA ASP A 329 -11.27 -14.79 -14.53
C ASP A 329 -11.56 -15.44 -13.16
N ILE A 330 -10.64 -15.31 -12.19
CA ILE A 330 -10.65 -16.05 -10.94
C ILE A 330 -11.37 -15.29 -9.84
N ASP A 331 -12.50 -15.84 -9.37
CA ASP A 331 -13.21 -15.39 -8.17
C ASP A 331 -13.44 -16.55 -7.17
N PHE A 332 -13.51 -16.22 -5.87
CA PHE A 332 -13.58 -17.18 -4.76
C PHE A 332 -12.63 -18.39 -4.87
N PRO A 333 -11.31 -18.16 -5.00
CA PRO A 333 -10.33 -19.22 -5.22
C PRO A 333 -10.10 -20.09 -3.97
N ALA A 334 -9.98 -21.41 -4.16
CA ALA A 334 -9.48 -22.37 -3.18
C ALA A 334 -8.25 -23.08 -3.74
N GLN A 335 -7.12 -23.02 -3.03
CA GLN A 335 -5.87 -23.63 -3.47
C GLN A 335 -5.71 -25.05 -2.93
N VAL A 336 -5.37 -26.00 -3.80
CA VAL A 336 -5.04 -27.40 -3.48
C VAL A 336 -3.71 -27.75 -4.13
N GLY A 337 -2.63 -27.76 -3.35
CA GLY A 337 -1.28 -27.90 -3.91
C GLY A 337 -1.01 -26.79 -4.94
N ASN A 338 -0.74 -27.18 -6.18
CA ASN A 338 -0.46 -26.27 -7.31
C ASN A 338 -1.70 -25.93 -8.16
N GLN A 339 -2.89 -26.33 -7.70
CA GLN A 339 -4.14 -26.10 -8.40
C GLN A 339 -4.95 -25.03 -7.67
N LEU A 340 -5.58 -24.15 -8.44
CA LEU A 340 -6.52 -23.17 -7.94
C LEU A 340 -7.91 -23.51 -8.46
N PHE A 341 -8.83 -23.87 -7.58
CA PHE A 341 -10.24 -24.08 -7.90
C PHE A 341 -10.98 -22.78 -7.73
N TYR A 342 -11.77 -22.36 -8.72
CA TYR A 342 -12.32 -21.02 -8.73
C TYR A 342 -13.65 -20.92 -9.49
N SER A 343 -14.34 -19.82 -9.24
CA SER A 343 -15.55 -19.39 -9.93
C SER A 343 -15.12 -18.58 -11.15
N SER A 344 -15.37 -19.10 -12.35
CA SER A 344 -15.03 -18.39 -13.61
C SER A 344 -16.01 -17.26 -13.87
N ILE A 345 -15.54 -16.01 -13.76
CA ILE A 345 -16.36 -14.80 -13.95
C ILE A 345 -16.93 -14.76 -15.37
N SER A 346 -16.13 -15.13 -16.36
CA SER A 346 -16.50 -15.13 -17.78
C SER A 346 -17.43 -16.28 -18.18
N ASP A 347 -17.49 -17.37 -17.40
CA ASP A 347 -18.37 -18.52 -17.62
C ASP A 347 -19.48 -18.65 -16.57
N ASP A 348 -20.10 -17.52 -16.17
CA ASP A 348 -21.25 -17.45 -15.25
C ASP A 348 -20.99 -18.13 -13.88
N ASN A 349 -19.80 -17.89 -13.33
CA ASN A 349 -19.33 -18.42 -12.04
C ASN A 349 -19.31 -19.95 -11.97
N ARG A 350 -19.11 -20.63 -13.10
CA ARG A 350 -18.92 -22.10 -13.12
C ARG A 350 -17.60 -22.48 -12.46
N LEU A 351 -17.54 -23.67 -11.87
CA LEU A 351 -16.34 -24.17 -11.19
C LEU A 351 -15.28 -24.60 -12.20
N TYR A 352 -14.12 -23.96 -12.14
CA TYR A 352 -12.92 -24.27 -12.92
C TYR A 352 -11.76 -24.63 -12.00
N VAL A 353 -10.74 -25.23 -12.59
CA VAL A 353 -9.43 -25.44 -11.95
C VAL A 353 -8.34 -24.93 -12.88
N LEU A 354 -7.42 -24.14 -12.33
CA LEU A 354 -6.19 -23.66 -12.95
C LEU A 354 -5.01 -24.47 -12.43
N ASP A 355 -4.17 -24.97 -13.33
CA ASP A 355 -2.83 -25.44 -13.01
C ASP A 355 -1.87 -24.25 -13.02
N MET A 356 -1.33 -23.87 -11.86
CA MET A 356 -0.49 -22.68 -11.73
C MET A 356 0.91 -22.82 -12.35
N THR A 357 1.37 -24.05 -12.63
CA THR A 357 2.66 -24.27 -13.32
C THR A 357 2.51 -24.02 -14.81
N THR A 358 1.38 -24.42 -15.39
CA THR A 358 1.17 -24.36 -16.85
C THR A 358 0.29 -23.20 -17.30
N GLY A 359 -0.41 -22.53 -16.38
CA GLY A 359 -1.40 -21.50 -16.69
C GLY A 359 -2.66 -22.04 -17.38
N LYS A 360 -2.85 -23.36 -17.42
CA LYS A 360 -3.98 -24.00 -18.11
C LYS A 360 -5.18 -24.15 -17.17
N ALA A 361 -6.33 -23.64 -17.59
CA ALA A 361 -7.59 -23.81 -16.91
C ALA A 361 -8.47 -24.87 -17.58
N GLN A 362 -9.26 -25.59 -16.79
CA GLN A 362 -10.29 -26.52 -17.25
C GLN A 362 -11.53 -26.45 -16.36
N ARG A 363 -12.70 -26.67 -16.95
CA ARG A 363 -13.96 -26.71 -16.20
C ARG A 363 -14.08 -28.01 -15.41
N VAL A 364 -14.40 -27.90 -14.13
CA VAL A 364 -14.64 -29.05 -13.24
C VAL A 364 -16.08 -29.51 -13.33
N THR A 365 -17.04 -28.58 -13.26
CA THR A 365 -18.48 -28.85 -13.40
C THR A 365 -19.20 -27.67 -14.04
N LYS A 366 -20.42 -27.90 -14.53
CA LYS A 366 -21.31 -26.82 -15.02
C LYS A 366 -22.04 -26.09 -13.89
N THR A 367 -21.88 -26.57 -12.66
CA THR A 367 -22.43 -25.96 -11.46
C THR A 367 -21.79 -24.60 -11.20
N ARG A 368 -22.63 -23.61 -10.87
CA ARG A 368 -22.21 -22.27 -10.47
C ARG A 368 -21.77 -22.34 -9.01
N ALA A 369 -20.46 -22.25 -8.76
CA ALA A 369 -19.84 -22.41 -7.46
C ALA A 369 -19.28 -21.08 -7.00
N GLN A 370 -19.57 -20.67 -5.76
CA GLN A 370 -18.99 -19.48 -5.11
C GLN A 370 -18.63 -19.83 -3.66
N TYR A 371 -17.82 -18.99 -3.02
CA TYR A 371 -17.34 -19.23 -1.64
C TYR A 371 -16.67 -20.59 -1.49
N ILE A 372 -15.74 -20.89 -2.40
CA ILE A 372 -15.13 -22.23 -2.50
C ILE A 372 -14.10 -22.38 -1.38
N VAL A 373 -14.17 -23.49 -0.65
CA VAL A 373 -13.13 -23.90 0.32
C VAL A 373 -12.77 -25.36 0.11
N TYR A 374 -11.53 -25.72 0.41
CA TYR A 374 -11.06 -27.11 0.33
C TYR A 374 -10.79 -27.68 1.72
N ALA A 375 -11.33 -28.86 2.01
CA ALA A 375 -11.03 -29.62 3.21
C ALA A 375 -11.32 -31.12 3.02
N ASP A 376 -10.57 -31.98 3.71
CA ASP A 376 -10.77 -33.44 3.72
C ASP A 376 -10.94 -34.09 2.33
N GLY A 377 -10.22 -33.60 1.32
CA GLY A 377 -10.31 -34.12 -0.05
C GLY A 377 -11.55 -33.67 -0.84
N TRP A 378 -12.33 -32.73 -0.30
CA TRP A 378 -13.53 -32.17 -0.93
C TRP A 378 -13.41 -30.65 -1.10
N LEU A 379 -13.99 -30.16 -2.18
CA LEU A 379 -14.33 -28.75 -2.34
C LEU A 379 -15.75 -28.56 -1.82
N TYR A 380 -15.95 -27.57 -0.95
CA TYR A 380 -17.24 -27.13 -0.46
C TYR A 380 -17.52 -25.74 -1.01
N PHE A 381 -18.75 -25.48 -1.43
CA PHE A 381 -19.12 -24.22 -2.06
C PHE A 381 -20.63 -23.98 -1.98
N SER A 382 -21.02 -22.74 -2.22
CA SER A 382 -22.42 -22.34 -2.42
C SER A 382 -22.84 -22.58 -3.86
N ASN A 383 -23.82 -23.45 -4.05
CA ASN A 383 -24.29 -23.87 -5.38
C ASN A 383 -25.40 -22.95 -5.90
N TYR A 384 -25.03 -21.95 -6.68
CA TYR A 384 -25.95 -20.98 -7.28
C TYR A 384 -26.74 -21.52 -8.49
N SER A 385 -26.49 -22.76 -8.91
CA SER A 385 -27.37 -23.48 -9.84
C SER A 385 -28.60 -24.07 -9.12
N HIS A 386 -28.53 -24.19 -7.79
CA HIS A 386 -29.57 -24.78 -6.94
C HIS A 386 -29.88 -23.90 -5.72
N GLY A 387 -30.04 -22.59 -5.90
CA GLY A 387 -30.50 -21.72 -4.81
C GLY A 387 -29.45 -21.44 -3.72
N ALA A 388 -28.16 -21.47 -4.09
CA ALA A 388 -27.00 -21.20 -3.23
C ALA A 388 -26.83 -22.20 -2.07
N TYR A 389 -27.30 -23.44 -2.25
CA TYR A 389 -27.20 -24.49 -1.25
C TYR A 389 -25.78 -25.00 -1.09
N LEU A 390 -25.41 -25.35 0.15
CA LEU A 390 -24.12 -25.95 0.48
C LEU A 390 -23.95 -27.28 -0.28
N THR A 391 -22.93 -27.34 -1.12
CA THR A 391 -22.61 -28.50 -1.95
C THR A 391 -21.15 -28.86 -1.77
N LYS A 392 -20.82 -30.15 -1.87
CA LYS A 392 -19.44 -30.62 -1.98
C LYS A 392 -19.20 -31.38 -3.27
N ILE A 393 -17.98 -31.34 -3.78
CA ILE A 393 -17.53 -32.09 -4.97
C ILE A 393 -16.06 -32.48 -4.80
N ARG A 394 -15.62 -33.59 -5.40
CA ARG A 394 -14.20 -33.92 -5.43
C ARG A 394 -13.45 -33.00 -6.40
N PRO A 395 -12.14 -32.77 -6.20
CA PRO A 395 -11.31 -32.00 -7.13
C PRO A 395 -11.35 -32.48 -8.60
N ASP A 396 -11.62 -33.77 -8.83
CA ASP A 396 -11.77 -34.35 -10.17
C ASP A 396 -13.16 -34.15 -10.81
N GLY A 397 -14.08 -33.46 -10.11
CA GLY A 397 -15.45 -33.22 -10.54
C GLY A 397 -16.43 -34.36 -10.24
N SER A 398 -15.99 -35.44 -9.60
CA SER A 398 -16.87 -36.55 -9.24
C SER A 398 -17.53 -36.36 -7.85
N GLY A 399 -18.61 -37.11 -7.63
CA GLY A 399 -19.25 -37.19 -6.30
C GLY A 399 -19.95 -35.92 -5.83
N GLU A 400 -20.41 -35.05 -6.74
CA GLU A 400 -21.15 -33.83 -6.38
C GLU A 400 -22.37 -34.18 -5.50
N GLN A 401 -22.44 -33.59 -4.30
CA GLN A 401 -23.46 -33.90 -3.30
C GLN A 401 -23.94 -32.62 -2.62
N LEU A 402 -25.26 -32.46 -2.58
CA LEU A 402 -25.94 -31.42 -1.80
C LEU A 402 -25.93 -31.78 -0.29
N LEU A 403 -25.51 -30.84 0.56
CA LEU A 403 -25.41 -31.03 2.01
C LEU A 403 -26.54 -30.35 2.78
N ASN A 404 -27.12 -29.27 2.26
CA ASN A 404 -28.29 -28.61 2.83
C ASN A 404 -29.24 -28.07 1.74
N LYS A 405 -30.35 -27.45 2.15
CA LYS A 405 -31.27 -26.72 1.26
C LYS A 405 -31.54 -25.31 1.77
N GLU A 406 -30.49 -24.63 2.19
CA GLU A 406 -30.53 -23.27 2.72
C GLU A 406 -29.56 -22.38 1.92
N ASP A 407 -29.93 -21.13 1.65
CA ASP A 407 -29.02 -20.14 1.06
C ASP A 407 -27.79 -20.02 1.95
N THR A 408 -26.63 -20.38 1.40
CA THR A 408 -25.37 -20.51 2.14
C THR A 408 -24.33 -19.57 1.53
N LYS A 409 -23.57 -18.85 2.37
CA LYS A 409 -22.52 -17.91 1.96
C LYS A 409 -21.33 -17.95 2.92
N ASP A 410 -20.25 -17.26 2.54
CA ASP A 410 -19.10 -16.96 3.41
C ASP A 410 -18.53 -18.20 4.11
N LEU A 411 -18.26 -19.25 3.33
CA LEU A 411 -17.66 -20.48 3.83
C LEU A 411 -16.22 -20.23 4.28
N PHE A 412 -15.83 -20.81 5.41
CA PHE A 412 -14.43 -20.86 5.85
C PHE A 412 -14.15 -22.09 6.71
N ILE A 413 -12.89 -22.52 6.76
CA ILE A 413 -12.44 -23.66 7.56
C ILE A 413 -11.72 -23.16 8.81
N LYS A 414 -12.09 -23.71 9.97
CA LYS A 414 -11.39 -23.44 11.22
C LYS A 414 -11.53 -24.61 12.19
N ASP A 415 -10.43 -25.01 12.82
CA ASP A 415 -10.38 -26.02 13.89
C ASP A 415 -11.07 -27.36 13.53
N GLY A 416 -10.96 -27.79 12.26
CA GLY A 416 -11.59 -29.03 11.77
C GLY A 416 -13.09 -28.92 11.48
N TYR A 417 -13.64 -27.70 11.45
CA TYR A 417 -15.02 -27.44 11.08
C TYR A 417 -15.11 -26.58 9.82
N LEU A 418 -16.12 -26.87 9.00
CA LEU A 418 -16.61 -25.98 7.98
C LEU A 418 -17.64 -25.05 8.61
N TYR A 419 -17.35 -23.75 8.59
CA TYR A 419 -18.28 -22.70 8.97
C TYR A 419 -18.92 -22.11 7.72
N PHE A 420 -20.18 -21.70 7.85
CA PHE A 420 -20.94 -21.09 6.76
C PHE A 420 -22.09 -20.24 7.30
N MET A 421 -22.42 -19.17 6.58
CA MET A 421 -23.52 -18.27 6.90
C MET A 421 -24.79 -18.68 6.18
N THR A 422 -25.89 -18.83 6.93
CA THR A 422 -27.26 -18.86 6.40
C THR A 422 -27.99 -17.59 6.87
N ASN A 423 -29.15 -17.73 7.52
CA ASN A 423 -29.71 -16.70 8.39
C ASN A 423 -28.90 -16.49 9.68
N GLU A 424 -28.03 -17.44 10.04
CA GLU A 424 -27.13 -17.39 11.18
C GLU A 424 -25.82 -18.13 10.84
N LEU A 425 -24.78 -17.93 11.65
CA LEU A 425 -23.53 -18.67 11.49
C LEU A 425 -23.72 -20.12 11.94
N LYS A 426 -23.53 -21.07 11.02
CA LYS A 426 -23.58 -22.51 11.27
C LYS A 426 -22.21 -23.14 11.07
N LYS A 427 -22.04 -24.36 11.60
CA LYS A 427 -20.84 -25.17 11.38
C LYS A 427 -21.15 -26.65 11.24
N MET A 428 -20.31 -27.35 10.50
CA MET A 428 -20.34 -28.80 10.31
C MET A 428 -18.94 -29.37 10.58
N GLN A 429 -18.87 -30.50 11.25
CA GLN A 429 -17.60 -31.21 11.43
C GLN A 429 -17.15 -31.82 10.10
N LEU A 430 -15.88 -31.66 9.77
CA LEU A 430 -15.25 -32.20 8.58
C LEU A 430 -14.80 -33.65 8.77
#